data_AF-A0A3A9AQS2-F1
#
_entry.id   AF-A0A3A9AQS2-F1
#
_cell.length_a   1.000
_cell.length_b   1.000
_cell.length_c   1.000
_cell.angle_alpha   90.00
_cell.angle_beta   90.00
_cell.angle_gamma   90.00
#
_symmetry.space_group_name_H-M   'P 1'
#
loop_
_entity.id
_entity.type
_entity.pdbx_description
1 polymer ?
#
loop_
_entity_poly.entity_id
_entity_poly.type
_entity_poly.pdbx_seq_one_letter_code
_entity_poly.pdbx_strand_id
1 'polypeptide(L)'
;MRHSTKKLELTGQKYGKLTVIGPAQNIGSRTAWRCQCECGKETIVKTNCLRSGHTTSCGCMSPGGTPGKGPLGLTYIDGTCVQMLQAKTIRCNNTSGVTGVDWMPGKHRWRAMICFKGRRHYLGSYTNFEDAVKVRRQAEHDLHDEFLRKFAKSMKES
;
A
#
# COMPACT_ATOMS: atom_id res chain seq x y z
N MET A 1 11.45 23.39 -25.30
CA MET A 1 10.10 23.58 -24.72
C MET A 1 10.13 24.83 -23.85
N ARG A 2 9.36 25.87 -24.19
CA ARG A 2 9.32 27.11 -23.40
C ARG A 2 8.49 26.87 -22.14
N HIS A 3 9.14 26.82 -20.98
CA HIS A 3 8.42 26.83 -19.71
C HIS A 3 7.76 28.20 -19.54
N SER A 4 6.43 28.23 -19.56
CA SER A 4 5.66 29.42 -19.19
C SER A 4 6.03 29.82 -17.77
N THR A 5 6.65 30.99 -17.62
CA THR A 5 7.03 31.60 -16.33
C THR A 5 5.85 32.26 -15.63
N LYS A 6 4.61 32.08 -16.13
CA LYS A 6 3.42 32.57 -15.42
C LYS A 6 3.33 31.87 -14.07
N LYS A 7 3.53 32.67 -13.02
CA LYS A 7 3.28 32.30 -11.63
C LYS A 7 1.86 31.72 -11.57
N LEU A 8 1.79 30.42 -11.29
CA LEU A 8 0.52 29.73 -11.18
C LEU A 8 -0.15 30.25 -9.91
N GLU A 9 -1.27 30.95 -10.02
CA GLU A 9 -2.06 31.41 -8.87
C GLU A 9 -3.30 30.50 -8.78
N LEU A 10 -3.35 29.67 -7.74
CA LEU A 10 -4.46 28.74 -7.49
C LEU A 10 -5.37 29.21 -6.34
N THR A 11 -5.07 30.35 -5.72
CA THR A 11 -5.84 30.92 -4.62
C THR A 11 -7.31 31.09 -4.99
N GLY A 12 -8.21 30.63 -4.12
CA GLY A 12 -9.66 30.67 -4.32
C GLY A 12 -10.23 29.48 -5.11
N GLN A 13 -9.39 28.65 -5.73
CA GLN A 13 -9.88 27.50 -6.48
C GLN A 13 -10.24 26.32 -5.56
N LYS A 14 -11.31 25.60 -5.93
CA LYS A 14 -11.80 24.43 -5.22
C LYS A 14 -11.38 23.14 -5.95
N TYR A 15 -10.81 22.20 -5.20
CA TYR A 15 -10.36 20.89 -5.64
C TYR A 15 -11.00 19.82 -4.75
N GLY A 16 -12.10 19.22 -5.20
CA GLY A 16 -12.90 18.33 -4.35
C GLY A 16 -13.47 19.09 -3.15
N LYS A 17 -13.11 18.70 -1.93
CA LYS A 17 -13.47 19.36 -0.67
C LYS A 17 -12.43 20.37 -0.17
N LEU A 18 -11.36 20.60 -0.94
CA LEU A 18 -10.28 21.52 -0.59
C LEU A 18 -10.45 22.84 -1.32
N THR A 19 -10.40 23.95 -0.59
CA THR A 19 -10.35 25.31 -1.13
C THR A 19 -8.96 25.86 -0.90
N VAL A 20 -8.29 26.30 -1.96
CA VAL A 20 -6.94 26.87 -1.85
C VAL A 20 -7.03 28.26 -1.22
N ILE A 21 -6.42 28.43 -0.05
CA ILE A 21 -6.40 29.71 0.69
C ILE A 21 -5.14 30.55 0.39
N GLY A 22 -4.06 29.92 -0.09
CA GLY A 22 -2.86 30.65 -0.50
C GLY A 22 -1.64 29.76 -0.76
N PRO A 23 -0.51 30.34 -1.17
CA PRO A 23 0.73 29.60 -1.39
C PRO A 23 1.33 29.09 -0.06
N ALA A 24 1.96 27.92 -0.11
CA ALA A 24 2.72 27.34 1.00
C ALA A 24 4.21 27.25 0.64
N GLN A 25 5.03 26.83 1.61
CA GLN A 25 6.42 26.49 1.35
C GLN A 25 6.48 25.34 0.34
N ASN A 26 7.33 25.48 -0.67
CA ASN A 26 7.53 24.46 -1.68
C ASN A 26 7.95 23.13 -1.04
N ILE A 27 7.34 22.03 -1.50
CA ILE A 27 7.70 20.68 -1.06
C ILE A 27 8.68 20.13 -2.09
N GLY A 28 9.97 20.19 -1.76
CA GLY A 28 11.06 19.88 -2.69
C GLY A 28 11.08 20.87 -3.85
N SER A 29 11.10 20.36 -5.09
CA SER A 29 11.09 21.18 -6.31
C SER A 29 9.70 21.64 -6.76
N ARG A 30 8.64 21.36 -5.99
CA ARG A 30 7.25 21.58 -6.41
C ARG A 30 6.56 22.64 -5.57
N THR A 31 5.83 23.53 -6.26
CA THR A 31 4.94 24.50 -5.62
C THR A 31 3.85 23.80 -4.81
N ALA A 32 3.68 24.24 -3.58
CA ALA A 32 2.65 23.75 -2.68
C ALA A 32 1.72 24.88 -2.26
N TRP A 33 0.51 24.51 -1.89
CA TRP A 33 -0.58 25.40 -1.58
C TRP A 33 -1.19 25.02 -0.24
N ARG A 34 -1.53 26.01 0.57
CA ARG A 34 -2.36 25.82 1.75
C ARG A 34 -3.80 25.72 1.28
N CYS A 35 -4.47 24.66 1.71
CA CYS A 35 -5.86 24.40 1.38
C CYS A 35 -6.65 24.23 2.66
N GLN A 36 -7.80 24.90 2.75
CA GLN A 36 -8.79 24.67 3.78
C GLN A 36 -9.79 23.64 3.28
N CYS A 37 -9.99 22.57 4.04
CA CYS A 37 -11.01 21.59 3.71
C CYS A 37 -12.37 22.00 4.25
N GLU A 38 -13.45 21.53 3.62
CA GLU A 38 -14.82 21.63 4.16
C GLU A 38 -14.95 21.08 5.59
N CYS A 39 -14.01 20.24 6.03
CA CYS A 39 -13.89 19.72 7.40
C CYS A 39 -13.40 20.77 8.43
N GLY A 40 -13.03 21.97 7.99
CA GLY A 40 -12.41 23.02 8.79
C GLY A 40 -10.88 22.89 8.96
N LYS A 41 -10.30 21.71 8.69
CA LYS A 41 -8.84 21.48 8.79
C LYS A 41 -8.09 22.03 7.57
N GLU A 42 -6.94 22.63 7.83
CA GLU A 42 -6.00 23.06 6.81
C GLU A 42 -4.99 21.94 6.46
N THR A 43 -4.60 21.86 5.19
CA THR A 43 -3.59 20.93 4.71
C THR A 43 -2.73 21.57 3.62
N ILE A 44 -1.49 21.11 3.49
CA ILE A 44 -0.55 21.59 2.46
C ILE A 44 -0.50 20.57 1.34
N VAL A 45 -0.85 20.98 0.12
CA VAL A 45 -0.95 20.09 -1.04
C VAL A 45 -0.13 20.63 -2.21
N LYS A 46 0.61 19.75 -2.87
CA LYS A 46 1.37 20.09 -4.09
C LYS A 46 0.42 20.41 -5.25
N THR A 47 0.79 21.36 -6.10
CA THR A 47 0.03 21.72 -7.31
C THR A 47 -0.39 20.52 -8.16
N ASN A 48 0.53 19.58 -8.39
CA ASN A 48 0.25 18.42 -9.23
C ASN A 48 -0.80 17.50 -8.59
N CYS A 49 -0.84 17.38 -7.25
CA CYS A 49 -1.79 16.55 -6.52
C CYS A 49 -3.20 17.17 -6.50
N LEU A 50 -3.30 18.50 -6.45
CA LEU A 50 -4.56 19.22 -6.62
C LEU A 50 -5.12 19.01 -8.04
N ARG A 51 -4.30 19.29 -9.06
CA ARG A 51 -4.74 19.25 -10.47
C ARG A 51 -5.05 17.84 -10.99
N SER A 52 -4.34 16.82 -10.51
CA SER A 52 -4.61 15.41 -10.87
C SER A 52 -5.78 14.80 -10.11
N GLY A 53 -6.31 15.48 -9.09
CA GLY A 53 -7.36 14.92 -8.23
C GLY A 53 -6.86 13.83 -7.25
N HIS A 54 -5.55 13.63 -7.09
CA HIS A 54 -5.00 12.70 -6.09
C HIS A 54 -5.25 13.15 -4.65
N THR A 55 -5.50 14.44 -4.42
CA THR A 55 -5.80 14.98 -3.08
C THR A 55 -7.04 15.86 -3.15
N THR A 56 -8.15 15.34 -2.62
CA THR A 56 -9.47 15.99 -2.67
C THR A 56 -10.04 16.31 -1.29
N SER A 57 -9.34 15.97 -0.20
CA SER A 57 -9.77 16.28 1.17
C SER A 57 -8.58 16.36 2.14
N CYS A 58 -8.83 16.86 3.36
CA CYS A 58 -7.89 16.88 4.48
C CYS A 58 -7.58 15.48 5.07
N GLY A 59 -8.20 14.41 4.55
CA GLY A 59 -8.16 13.06 5.15
C GLY A 59 -9.24 12.81 6.22
N CYS A 60 -10.16 13.76 6.45
CA CYS A 60 -11.26 13.61 7.43
C CYS A 60 -12.32 12.57 7.06
N MET A 61 -12.43 12.20 5.78
CA MET A 61 -13.44 11.25 5.30
C MET A 61 -13.01 9.79 5.46
N SER A 62 -11.81 9.54 5.96
CA SER A 62 -11.48 8.22 6.48
C SER A 62 -12.15 8.11 7.85
N PRO A 63 -13.24 7.33 8.01
CA PRO A 63 -13.77 7.08 9.34
C PRO A 63 -12.63 6.50 10.16
N GLY A 64 -12.45 7.06 11.35
CA GLY A 64 -11.25 6.90 12.17
C GLY A 64 -10.67 5.50 12.09
N GLY A 65 -9.37 5.42 11.76
CA GLY A 65 -8.63 4.19 11.94
C GLY A 65 -8.75 3.77 13.39
N THR A 66 -9.63 2.82 13.68
CA THR A 66 -9.56 2.09 14.94
C THR A 66 -8.13 1.55 15.02
N PRO A 67 -7.39 1.70 16.13
CA PRO A 67 -6.06 1.13 16.25
C PRO A 67 -6.12 -0.36 15.84
N GLY A 68 -5.39 -0.74 14.78
CA GLY A 68 -5.40 -2.11 14.24
C GLY A 68 -6.39 -2.42 13.09
N LYS A 69 -7.35 -1.54 12.77
CA LYS A 69 -8.17 -1.65 11.54
C LYS A 69 -7.61 -0.77 10.43
N GLY A 70 -7.21 -1.41 9.33
CA GLY A 70 -6.72 -0.74 8.12
C GLY A 70 -7.82 0.02 7.36
N PRO A 71 -7.48 0.68 6.25
CA PRO A 71 -8.35 1.60 5.49
C PRO A 71 -9.65 0.98 4.93
N LEU A 72 -9.84 -0.34 5.08
CA LEU A 72 -11.00 -1.11 4.63
C LEU A 72 -11.69 -1.89 5.77
N GLY A 73 -11.42 -1.55 7.04
CA GLY A 73 -11.90 -2.33 8.19
C GLY A 73 -11.20 -3.69 8.38
N LEU A 74 -10.12 -3.92 7.63
CA LEU A 74 -9.30 -5.13 7.68
C LEU A 74 -8.42 -5.14 8.92
N THR A 75 -8.17 -6.32 9.48
CA THR A 75 -7.37 -6.49 10.70
C THR A 75 -5.90 -6.63 10.32
N TYR A 76 -5.08 -5.69 10.79
CA TYR A 76 -3.64 -5.70 10.60
C TYR A 76 -2.92 -5.98 11.92
N ILE A 77 -2.10 -7.03 11.95
CA ILE A 77 -1.29 -7.41 13.10
C ILE A 77 0.16 -7.54 12.63
N ASP A 78 1.08 -6.80 13.25
CA ASP A 78 2.50 -6.75 12.90
C ASP A 78 2.75 -6.51 11.39
N GLY A 79 1.95 -5.64 10.77
CA GLY A 79 2.06 -5.37 9.32
C GLY A 79 1.52 -6.48 8.41
N THR A 80 0.76 -7.42 8.97
CA THR A 80 0.12 -8.52 8.24
C THR A 80 -1.40 -8.37 8.25
N CYS A 81 -2.02 -8.36 7.07
CA CYS A 81 -3.48 -8.35 6.94
C CYS A 81 -4.02 -9.78 7.06
N VAL A 82 -4.75 -10.06 8.14
CA VAL A 82 -5.26 -11.41 8.45
C VAL A 82 -6.19 -11.93 7.36
N GLN A 83 -7.17 -11.10 6.97
CA GLN A 83 -8.18 -11.46 5.98
C GLN A 83 -7.55 -11.73 4.61
N MET A 84 -6.50 -10.98 4.22
CA MET A 84 -5.79 -11.23 2.96
C MET A 84 -4.97 -12.52 3.00
N LEU A 85 -4.34 -12.85 4.14
CA LEU A 85 -3.66 -14.13 4.30
C LEU A 85 -4.64 -15.31 4.22
N GLN A 86 -5.82 -15.20 4.82
CA GLN A 86 -6.86 -16.24 4.75
C GLN A 86 -7.39 -16.45 3.33
N ALA A 87 -7.63 -15.36 2.59
CA ALA A 87 -8.23 -15.44 1.26
C ALA A 87 -7.31 -16.08 0.21
N LYS A 88 -5.98 -16.12 0.45
CA LYS A 88 -4.95 -16.64 -0.47
C LYS A 88 -5.19 -16.21 -1.94
N THR A 89 -5.65 -14.98 -2.15
CA THR A 89 -6.07 -14.51 -3.47
C THR A 89 -4.88 -14.34 -4.39
N ILE A 90 -4.96 -14.97 -5.57
CA ILE A 90 -3.94 -14.86 -6.61
C ILE A 90 -4.30 -13.66 -7.49
N ARG A 91 -3.35 -12.74 -7.69
CA ARG A 91 -3.55 -11.58 -8.58
C ARG A 91 -3.51 -12.02 -10.03
N CYS A 92 -4.32 -11.39 -10.88
CA CYS A 92 -4.40 -11.69 -12.32
C CYS A 92 -3.06 -11.50 -13.08
N ASN A 93 -2.17 -10.65 -12.58
CA ASN A 93 -0.83 -10.45 -13.15
C ASN A 93 0.23 -11.40 -12.56
N ASN A 94 -0.17 -12.41 -11.78
CA ASN A 94 0.71 -13.48 -11.36
C ASN A 94 0.89 -14.47 -12.52
N THR A 95 2.04 -14.41 -13.17
CA THR A 95 2.34 -15.20 -14.36
C THR A 95 2.72 -16.66 -14.06
N SER A 96 3.16 -16.98 -12.85
CA SER A 96 3.53 -18.35 -12.45
C SER A 96 2.37 -19.13 -11.84
N GLY A 97 1.27 -18.46 -11.53
CA GLY A 97 0.13 -19.03 -10.80
C GLY A 97 0.39 -19.28 -9.31
N VAL A 98 1.61 -19.02 -8.81
CA VAL A 98 1.97 -19.24 -7.40
C VAL A 98 2.59 -17.99 -6.81
N THR A 99 1.93 -17.41 -5.81
CA THR A 99 2.36 -16.14 -5.20
C THR A 99 3.75 -16.26 -4.60
N GLY A 100 4.68 -15.43 -5.07
CA GLY A 100 6.06 -15.41 -4.58
C GLY A 100 6.97 -16.46 -5.22
N VAL A 101 6.52 -17.13 -6.28
CA VAL A 101 7.37 -17.95 -7.14
C VAL A 101 7.47 -17.29 -8.50
N ASP A 102 8.68 -16.95 -8.95
CA ASP A 102 8.91 -16.27 -10.24
C ASP A 102 10.12 -16.84 -10.98
N TRP A 103 10.08 -16.80 -12.31
CA TRP A 103 11.20 -17.26 -13.16
C TRP A 103 12.25 -16.16 -13.29
N MET A 104 13.52 -16.49 -13.03
CA MET A 104 14.66 -15.60 -13.24
C MET A 104 15.37 -15.96 -14.55
N PRO A 105 15.08 -15.30 -15.68
CA PRO A 105 15.64 -15.67 -16.98
C PRO A 105 17.17 -15.58 -17.01
N GLY A 106 17.77 -14.53 -16.42
CA GLY A 106 19.23 -14.37 -16.40
C GLY A 106 19.99 -15.42 -15.58
N LYS A 107 19.29 -16.21 -14.73
CA LYS A 107 19.89 -17.29 -13.93
C LYS A 107 19.36 -18.68 -14.30
N HIS A 108 18.39 -18.76 -15.20
CA HIS A 108 17.71 -20.00 -15.59
C HIS A 108 17.17 -20.79 -14.38
N ARG A 109 16.59 -20.08 -13.40
CA ARG A 109 16.12 -20.65 -12.13
C ARG A 109 14.82 -20.02 -11.67
N TRP A 110 13.98 -20.82 -11.04
CA TRP A 110 12.81 -20.38 -10.28
C TRP A 110 13.22 -19.83 -8.93
N ARG A 111 12.77 -18.64 -8.58
CA ARG A 111 12.96 -18.03 -7.27
C ARG A 111 11.72 -18.25 -6.42
N ALA A 112 11.90 -18.62 -5.15
CA ALA A 112 10.82 -18.66 -4.17
C ALA A 112 11.07 -17.64 -3.05
N MET A 113 10.03 -16.87 -2.72
CA MET A 113 10.05 -15.87 -1.65
C MET A 113 8.70 -15.81 -0.96
N ILE A 114 8.69 -15.45 0.32
CA ILE A 114 7.47 -15.18 1.09
C ILE A 114 7.60 -13.84 1.81
N CYS A 115 6.55 -13.03 1.79
CA CYS A 115 6.47 -11.84 2.62
C CYS A 115 5.63 -12.16 3.85
N PHE A 116 6.14 -11.82 5.04
CA PHE A 116 5.44 -11.99 6.30
C PHE A 116 5.87 -10.91 7.29
N LYS A 117 4.92 -10.32 8.03
CA LYS A 117 5.16 -9.23 8.99
C LYS A 117 6.03 -8.09 8.45
N GLY A 118 5.74 -7.66 7.22
CA GLY A 118 6.48 -6.59 6.53
C GLY A 118 7.91 -6.95 6.10
N ARG A 119 8.38 -8.19 6.31
CA ARG A 119 9.70 -8.67 5.89
C ARG A 119 9.58 -9.65 4.72
N ARG A 120 10.54 -9.58 3.81
CA ARG A 120 10.66 -10.52 2.69
C ARG A 120 11.68 -11.60 3.04
N HIS A 121 11.23 -12.84 3.11
CA HIS A 121 12.07 -14.00 3.34
C HIS A 121 12.38 -14.66 2.00
N TYR A 122 13.68 -14.78 1.69
CA TYR A 122 14.15 -15.52 0.54
C TYR A 122 14.22 -17.00 0.89
N LEU A 123 13.54 -17.83 0.11
CA LEU A 123 13.45 -19.27 0.36
C LEU A 123 14.42 -20.08 -0.49
N GLY A 124 15.02 -19.46 -1.50
CA GLY A 124 15.98 -20.12 -2.38
C GLY A 124 15.69 -19.88 -3.86
N SER A 125 16.55 -20.47 -4.69
CA SER A 125 16.35 -20.56 -6.13
C SER A 125 16.60 -21.99 -6.59
N TYR A 126 15.77 -22.45 -7.51
CA TYR A 126 15.64 -23.86 -7.89
C TYR A 126 15.66 -23.96 -9.41
N THR A 127 16.15 -25.07 -9.94
CA THR A 127 16.09 -25.34 -11.38
C THR A 127 14.67 -25.72 -11.80
N ASN A 128 13.96 -26.48 -10.95
CA ASN A 128 12.60 -26.94 -11.21
C ASN A 128 11.56 -26.01 -10.57
N PHE A 129 10.43 -25.86 -11.26
CA PHE A 129 9.29 -25.10 -10.76
C PHE A 129 8.69 -25.74 -9.51
N GLU A 130 8.53 -27.07 -9.51
CA GLU A 130 7.90 -27.83 -8.43
C GLU A 130 8.65 -27.69 -7.10
N ASP A 131 9.98 -27.69 -7.15
CA ASP A 131 10.82 -27.51 -5.96
C ASP A 131 10.61 -26.12 -5.34
N ALA A 132 10.57 -25.08 -6.18
CA ALA A 132 10.29 -23.71 -5.73
C ALA A 132 8.88 -23.60 -5.11
N VAL A 133 7.88 -24.26 -5.71
CA VAL A 133 6.50 -24.30 -5.19
C VAL A 133 6.43 -25.06 -3.88
N LYS A 134 7.12 -26.20 -3.76
CA LYS A 134 7.15 -27.02 -2.54
C LYS A 134 7.69 -26.23 -1.36
N VAL A 135 8.84 -25.57 -1.53
CA VAL A 135 9.43 -24.75 -0.47
C VAL A 135 8.56 -23.53 -0.16
N ARG A 136 7.92 -22.94 -1.18
CA ARG A 136 6.98 -21.84 -0.98
C ARG A 136 5.78 -22.25 -0.12
N ARG A 137 5.16 -23.39 -0.41
CA ARG A 137 4.01 -23.96 0.33
C ARG A 137 4.39 -24.31 1.76
N GLN A 138 5.57 -24.90 1.95
CA GLN A 138 6.08 -25.19 3.29
C GLN A 138 6.20 -23.90 4.12
N ALA A 139 6.75 -22.83 3.54
CA ALA A 139 6.83 -21.54 4.21
C ALA A 139 5.46 -20.90 4.49
N GLU A 140 4.42 -21.17 3.69
CA GLU A 140 3.04 -20.74 4.02
C GLU A 140 2.51 -21.46 5.25
N HIS A 141 2.72 -22.78 5.33
CA HIS A 141 2.32 -23.55 6.47
C HIS A 141 2.99 -23.04 7.76
N ASP A 142 4.30 -22.86 7.71
CA ASP A 142 5.08 -22.53 8.91
C ASP A 142 4.89 -21.07 9.35
N LEU A 143 4.74 -20.13 8.41
CA LEU A 143 4.63 -18.71 8.75
C LEU A 143 3.20 -18.19 8.75
N HIS A 144 2.42 -18.50 7.72
CA HIS A 144 1.06 -17.96 7.57
C HIS A 144 0.05 -18.78 8.36
N ASP A 145 0.00 -20.09 8.16
CA ASP A 145 -1.03 -20.93 8.79
C ASP A 145 -0.83 -20.98 10.32
N GLU A 146 0.41 -21.07 10.82
CA GLU A 146 0.70 -21.00 12.25
C GLU A 146 0.26 -19.65 12.87
N PHE A 147 0.50 -18.55 12.16
CA PHE A 147 0.07 -17.21 12.58
C PHE A 147 -1.46 -17.08 12.64
N LEU A 148 -2.16 -17.59 11.62
CA LEU A 148 -3.62 -17.58 11.58
C LEU A 148 -4.23 -18.43 12.69
N ARG A 149 -3.64 -19.59 13.01
CA ARG A 149 -4.06 -20.44 14.14
C ARG A 149 -3.91 -19.71 15.47
N LYS A 150 -2.75 -19.08 15.70
CA LYS A 150 -2.50 -18.29 16.92
C LYS A 150 -3.48 -17.12 17.05
N PHE A 151 -3.75 -16.41 15.96
CA PHE A 151 -4.74 -15.33 15.94
C PHE A 151 -6.18 -15.83 16.22
N ALA A 152 -6.58 -16.95 15.63
CA ALA A 152 -7.90 -17.52 15.87
C ALA A 152 -8.09 -17.96 17.34
N LYS A 153 -7.02 -18.42 17.99
CA LYS A 153 -7.04 -18.76 19.42
C LYS A 153 -7.21 -17.52 20.30
N SER A 154 -6.42 -16.46 20.07
CA SER A 154 -6.51 -15.23 20.87
C SER A 154 -7.89 -14.56 20.77
N MET A 155 -8.56 -14.66 19.62
CA MET A 155 -9.91 -14.11 19.42
C MET A 155 -11.02 -14.89 20.14
N LYS A 156 -10.81 -16.16 20.49
CA LYS A 156 -11.79 -16.98 21.23
C LYS A 156 -11.67 -16.82 22.74
N GLU A 157 -10.55 -16.28 23.22
CA GLU A 157 -10.23 -16.11 24.64
C GLU A 157 -10.48 -14.66 25.13
N SER A 158 -10.93 -13.76 24.25
CA SER A 158 -11.32 -12.36 24.54
C SER A 158 -12.81 -12.16 24.37
#